data_AF-A0A7V5DC70-F1
#
_entry.id   AF-A0A7V5DC70-F1
#
_cell.length_a   1.000
_cell.length_b   1.000
_cell.length_c   1.000
_cell.angle_alpha   90.00
_cell.angle_beta   90.00
_cell.angle_gamma   90.00
#
_symmetry.space_group_name_H-M   'P 1'
#
loop_
_entity.id
_entity.type
_entity.pdbx_description
1 polymer ?
#
loop_
_entity_poly.entity_id
_entity_poly.type
_entity_poly.pdbx_seq_one_letter_code
_entity_poly.pdbx_strand_id
1 'polypeptide(L)'
;MEFVKCVYCETPLPTRGFFCPSCFKQVKCKHCGEILELSAQICVMCGEEIGSKNGLPTMNTIEFSETKAGRNFKASFTDTVGSNISETFGLFLANKVAGKSSKTTLTPSEEYADVDYQDEVETKTLPETTDKHSVKGIFRIDGDKTVLTETRLKATSKLDYGKRLTCLFLLFKKSQGFEKIPRSELTTMLKMASVEDGNLREWISKNNLLLSKNNFVELLLPGEERAKKILTEVFDSNIPDKWEMGSVSKAGRKPKGKNGNKESDNQKA
;
A
#
# COMPACT_ATOMS: atom_id res chain seq x y z
N MET A 1 -41.41 -17.37 30.75
CA MET A 1 -40.37 -17.49 29.70
C MET A 1 -39.09 -16.93 30.29
N GLU A 2 -38.01 -17.68 30.27
CA GLU A 2 -36.73 -17.28 30.85
C GLU A 2 -35.95 -16.48 29.81
N PHE A 3 -35.57 -15.24 30.15
CA PHE A 3 -34.91 -14.30 29.25
C PHE A 3 -33.50 -14.03 29.73
N VAL A 4 -32.57 -13.93 28.78
CA VAL A 4 -31.17 -13.53 29.03
C VAL A 4 -30.98 -12.14 28.44
N LYS A 5 -30.32 -11.23 29.14
CA LYS A 5 -30.01 -9.91 28.59
C LYS A 5 -28.82 -10.01 27.63
N CYS A 6 -28.90 -9.30 26.50
CA CYS A 6 -27.76 -9.12 25.63
C CYS A 6 -26.63 -8.38 26.37
N VAL A 7 -25.43 -8.94 26.40
CA VAL A 7 -24.25 -8.30 27.03
C VAL A 7 -23.82 -7.00 26.35
N TYR A 8 -24.28 -6.74 25.11
CA TYR A 8 -23.88 -5.57 24.33
C TYR A 8 -24.88 -4.42 24.33
N CYS A 9 -26.19 -4.72 24.39
CA CYS A 9 -27.25 -3.72 24.22
C CYS A 9 -28.44 -3.95 25.15
N GLU A 10 -28.29 -4.86 26.12
CA GLU A 10 -29.27 -5.19 27.17
C GLU A 10 -30.65 -5.68 26.71
N THR A 11 -30.89 -5.77 25.41
CA THR A 11 -32.13 -6.30 24.84
C THR A 11 -32.41 -7.69 25.41
N PRO A 12 -33.65 -7.96 25.89
CA PRO A 12 -34.02 -9.28 26.36
C PRO A 12 -34.03 -10.28 25.21
N LEU A 13 -33.33 -11.39 25.40
CA LEU A 13 -33.16 -12.44 24.41
C LEU A 13 -33.85 -13.73 24.86
N PRO A 14 -34.44 -14.48 23.92
CA PRO A 14 -34.90 -15.83 24.21
C PRO A 14 -33.70 -16.70 24.58
N THR A 15 -33.88 -17.60 25.55
CA THR A 15 -32.83 -18.46 26.11
C THR A 15 -32.11 -19.34 25.07
N ARG A 16 -32.74 -19.60 23.92
CA ARG A 16 -32.19 -20.43 22.83
C ARG A 16 -31.43 -19.63 21.76
N GLY A 17 -31.46 -18.31 21.79
CA GLY A 17 -30.85 -17.47 20.76
C GLY A 17 -29.32 -17.37 20.89
N PHE A 18 -28.59 -17.62 19.80
CA PHE A 18 -27.13 -17.41 19.75
C PHE A 18 -26.72 -15.98 19.41
N PHE A 19 -27.61 -15.21 18.77
CA PHE A 19 -27.37 -13.86 18.31
C PHE A 19 -28.42 -12.90 18.86
N CYS A 20 -28.01 -11.66 19.12
CA CYS A 20 -28.93 -10.59 19.45
C CYS A 20 -29.61 -10.06 18.17
N PRO A 21 -30.95 -9.99 18.09
CA PRO A 21 -31.64 -9.44 16.93
C PRO A 21 -31.50 -7.91 16.82
N SER A 22 -31.14 -7.21 17.90
CA SER A 22 -31.03 -5.74 17.91
C SER A 22 -29.64 -5.25 17.51
N CYS A 23 -28.58 -5.91 17.98
CA CYS A 23 -27.20 -5.49 17.70
C CYS A 23 -26.43 -6.46 16.78
N PHE A 24 -27.06 -7.55 16.33
CA PHE A 24 -26.51 -8.57 15.42
C PHE A 24 -25.25 -9.31 15.92
N LYS A 25 -24.82 -9.06 17.17
CA LYS A 25 -23.66 -9.71 17.77
C LYS A 25 -24.00 -11.09 18.31
N GLN A 26 -23.02 -12.00 18.27
CA GLN A 26 -23.11 -13.31 18.90
C GLN A 26 -23.03 -13.16 20.43
N VAL A 27 -24.02 -13.69 21.14
CA VAL A 27 -24.14 -13.61 22.60
C VAL A 27 -23.90 -14.96 23.30
N LYS A 28 -24.00 -16.07 22.56
CA LYS A 28 -23.71 -17.42 23.08
C LYS A 28 -22.75 -18.16 22.17
N CYS A 29 -21.94 -19.03 22.75
CA CYS A 29 -21.06 -19.93 22.00
C CYS A 29 -21.92 -20.88 21.15
N LYS A 30 -21.63 -20.99 19.85
CA LYS A 30 -22.33 -21.93 18.96
C LYS A 30 -22.02 -23.40 19.28
N HIS A 31 -20.86 -23.65 19.90
CA HIS A 31 -20.43 -25.01 20.22
C HIS A 31 -21.08 -25.52 21.52
N CYS A 32 -20.91 -24.80 22.64
CA CYS A 32 -21.40 -25.27 23.95
C CYS A 32 -22.69 -24.57 24.43
N GLY A 33 -23.18 -23.52 23.76
CA GLY A 33 -24.38 -22.80 24.16
C GLY A 33 -24.23 -21.85 25.34
N GLU A 34 -23.02 -21.73 25.91
CA GLU A 34 -22.74 -20.84 27.03
C GLU A 34 -22.73 -19.36 26.65
N ILE A 35 -23.09 -18.50 27.59
CA ILE A 35 -23.07 -17.05 27.40
C ILE A 35 -21.63 -16.58 27.21
N LEU A 36 -21.42 -15.73 26.22
CA LEU A 36 -20.12 -15.14 25.94
C LEU A 36 -19.92 -13.88 26.77
N GLU A 37 -18.70 -13.72 27.27
CA GLU A 37 -18.23 -12.46 27.87
C GLU A 37 -18.23 -11.33 26.84
N LEU A 38 -18.28 -10.09 27.34
CA LEU A 38 -18.25 -8.89 26.49
C LEU A 38 -16.98 -8.90 25.62
N SER A 39 -17.15 -8.86 24.30
CA SER A 39 -16.06 -8.84 23.32
C SER A 39 -15.14 -10.08 23.34
N ALA A 40 -15.63 -11.23 23.82
CA ALA A 40 -14.88 -12.48 23.83
C ALA A 40 -14.45 -12.91 22.42
N GLN A 41 -13.14 -13.17 22.23
CA GLN A 41 -12.57 -13.77 21.00
C GLN A 41 -12.60 -15.30 21.04
N ILE A 42 -12.72 -15.88 22.23
CA ILE A 42 -12.76 -17.32 22.48
C ILE A 42 -13.78 -17.60 23.58
N CYS A 43 -14.49 -18.72 23.49
CA CYS A 43 -15.38 -19.15 24.55
C CYS A 43 -14.56 -19.61 25.76
N VAL A 44 -14.71 -18.93 26.89
CA VAL A 44 -14.02 -19.29 28.13
C VAL A 44 -14.38 -20.70 28.63
N MET A 45 -15.56 -21.21 28.27
CA MET A 45 -16.06 -22.51 28.73
C MET A 45 -15.59 -23.70 27.89
N CYS A 46 -15.42 -23.53 26.57
CA CYS A 46 -15.09 -24.66 25.68
C CYS A 46 -13.93 -24.41 24.72
N GLY A 47 -13.31 -23.23 24.74
CA GLY A 47 -12.16 -22.89 23.89
C GLY A 47 -12.50 -22.62 22.42
N GLU A 48 -13.79 -22.55 22.04
CA GLU A 48 -14.20 -22.27 20.66
C GLU A 48 -13.94 -20.81 20.30
N GLU A 49 -13.32 -20.55 19.14
CA GLU A 49 -13.13 -19.20 18.62
C GLU A 49 -14.46 -18.54 18.24
N ILE A 50 -14.65 -17.29 18.66
CA ILE A 50 -15.87 -16.52 18.41
C ILE A 50 -15.64 -15.59 17.22
N GLY A 51 -16.43 -15.77 16.16
CA GLY A 51 -16.30 -14.95 14.95
C GLY A 51 -15.34 -15.52 13.90
N SER A 52 -14.81 -16.74 14.11
CA SER A 52 -14.00 -17.42 13.11
C SER A 52 -14.88 -17.85 11.92
N LYS A 53 -15.02 -16.97 10.93
CA LYS A 53 -15.25 -17.40 9.55
C LYS A 53 -13.93 -17.99 9.06
N ASN A 54 -13.62 -19.22 9.49
CA ASN A 54 -12.64 -20.07 8.80
C ASN A 54 -13.24 -20.59 7.48
N GLY A 55 -13.76 -19.67 6.67
CA GLY A 55 -13.80 -19.84 5.23
C GLY A 55 -12.71 -18.95 4.70
N LEU A 56 -11.77 -19.51 3.92
CA LEU A 56 -11.04 -18.69 2.94
C LEU A 56 -12.03 -17.68 2.35
N PRO A 57 -11.67 -16.40 2.21
CA PRO A 57 -12.59 -15.41 1.65
C PRO A 57 -13.18 -15.98 0.36
N THR A 58 -14.48 -16.31 0.38
CA THR A 58 -15.15 -16.92 -0.76
C THR A 58 -15.17 -15.87 -1.85
N MET A 59 -14.25 -16.01 -2.80
CA MET A 59 -14.11 -15.07 -3.89
C MET A 59 -15.27 -15.27 -4.86
N ASN A 60 -16.15 -14.29 -4.91
CA ASN A 60 -17.16 -14.19 -5.95
C ASN A 60 -16.47 -13.76 -7.23
N THR A 61 -16.70 -14.50 -8.31
CA THR A 61 -16.03 -14.23 -9.59
C THR A 61 -17.07 -13.88 -10.65
N ILE A 62 -16.92 -12.71 -11.26
CA ILE A 62 -17.67 -12.29 -12.44
C ILE A 62 -16.78 -12.52 -13.66
N GLU A 63 -17.29 -13.26 -14.64
CA GLU A 63 -16.61 -13.54 -15.90
C GLU A 63 -17.50 -13.09 -17.07
N PHE A 64 -16.93 -12.33 -17.99
CA PHE A 64 -17.55 -11.77 -19.17
C PHE A 64 -16.66 -12.03 -20.37
N SER A 65 -17.23 -12.44 -21.50
CA SER A 65 -16.47 -12.69 -22.73
C SER A 65 -17.30 -12.35 -23.97
N GLU A 66 -16.68 -11.68 -24.93
CA GLU A 66 -17.26 -11.19 -26.17
C GLU A 66 -16.33 -11.53 -27.36
N THR A 67 -16.88 -11.86 -28.53
CA THR A 67 -16.10 -12.19 -29.76
C THR A 67 -16.89 -11.72 -31.00
N LYS A 68 -16.38 -11.64 -32.24
CA LYS A 68 -15.14 -12.11 -32.92
C LYS A 68 -14.37 -10.88 -33.47
N ALA A 69 -13.15 -10.47 -33.14
CA ALA A 69 -12.07 -10.89 -32.25
C ALA A 69 -12.09 -10.04 -30.95
N GLY A 70 -13.00 -10.40 -30.06
CA GLY A 70 -13.49 -9.54 -28.97
C GLY A 70 -12.90 -9.82 -27.59
N ARG A 71 -13.54 -9.26 -26.57
CA ARG A 71 -12.98 -8.97 -25.24
C ARG A 71 -13.43 -9.92 -24.13
N ASN A 72 -12.50 -10.26 -23.23
CA ASN A 72 -12.76 -10.98 -21.99
C ASN A 72 -12.49 -10.09 -20.76
N PHE A 73 -13.28 -10.28 -19.71
CA PHE A 73 -13.14 -9.64 -18.41
C PHE A 73 -13.44 -10.66 -17.31
N LYS A 74 -12.54 -10.80 -16.35
CA LYS A 74 -12.72 -11.67 -15.19
C LYS A 74 -12.28 -10.91 -13.94
N ALA A 75 -13.17 -10.82 -12.96
CA ALA A 75 -12.89 -10.15 -11.70
C ALA A 75 -13.35 -11.04 -10.54
N SER A 76 -12.48 -11.21 -9.55
CA SER A 76 -12.77 -11.97 -8.33
C SER A 76 -12.70 -11.03 -7.13
N PHE A 77 -13.71 -11.05 -6.28
CA PHE A 77 -13.86 -10.12 -5.16
C PHE A 77 -14.55 -10.77 -3.97
N THR A 78 -14.34 -10.18 -2.80
CA THR A 78 -14.99 -10.57 -1.54
C THR A 78 -16.29 -9.79 -1.36
N ASP A 79 -17.22 -10.30 -0.53
CA ASP A 79 -18.53 -9.66 -0.28
C ASP A 79 -18.45 -8.17 0.12
N THR A 80 -17.36 -7.74 0.76
CA THR A 80 -17.15 -6.35 1.18
C THR A 80 -16.87 -5.36 0.03
N VAL A 81 -16.47 -5.83 -1.16
CA VAL A 81 -15.97 -4.98 -2.27
C VAL A 81 -16.95 -4.92 -3.45
N GLY A 82 -18.07 -5.67 -3.38
CA GLY A 82 -19.03 -5.79 -4.49
C GLY A 82 -19.64 -4.45 -4.96
N SER A 83 -19.78 -3.46 -4.08
CA SER A 83 -20.35 -2.14 -4.42
C SER A 83 -19.46 -1.33 -5.37
N ASN A 84 -18.14 -1.53 -5.35
CA ASN A 84 -17.18 -0.72 -6.10
C ASN A 84 -16.82 -1.32 -7.47
N ILE A 85 -17.18 -2.58 -7.71
CA ILE A 85 -16.93 -3.27 -8.99
C ILE A 85 -18.00 -2.97 -10.04
N SER A 86 -19.20 -2.60 -9.63
CA SER A 86 -20.31 -2.29 -10.56
C SER A 86 -20.00 -1.09 -11.46
N GLU A 87 -19.38 -0.03 -10.90
CA GLU A 87 -19.01 1.18 -11.65
C GLU A 87 -17.90 0.92 -12.66
N THR A 88 -16.89 0.14 -12.28
CA THR A 88 -15.77 -0.23 -13.16
C THR A 88 -16.19 -1.21 -14.25
N PHE A 89 -17.07 -2.17 -13.93
CA PHE A 89 -17.69 -3.06 -14.91
C PHE A 89 -18.62 -2.30 -15.87
N GLY A 90 -19.38 -1.31 -15.36
CA GLY A 90 -20.20 -0.42 -16.16
C GLY A 90 -19.38 0.36 -17.20
N LEU A 91 -18.20 0.85 -16.81
CA LEU A 91 -17.28 1.55 -17.73
C LEU A 91 -16.67 0.63 -18.81
N PHE A 92 -16.44 -0.65 -18.47
CA PHE A 92 -15.96 -1.65 -19.41
C PHE A 92 -17.02 -1.98 -20.48
N LEU A 93 -18.28 -2.08 -20.08
CA LEU A 93 -19.43 -2.29 -20.98
C LEU A 93 -19.82 -1.01 -21.76
N ALA A 94 -19.67 0.17 -21.16
CA ALA A 94 -20.06 1.45 -21.75
C ALA A 94 -19.10 1.95 -22.85
N ASN A 95 -17.98 1.26 -23.11
CA ASN A 95 -17.08 1.54 -24.24
C ASN A 95 -17.69 1.09 -25.57
N LYS A 96 -18.84 1.68 -25.91
CA LYS A 96 -19.32 1.81 -27.28
C LYS A 96 -18.60 3.02 -27.88
N VAL A 97 -17.61 2.74 -28.72
CA VAL A 97 -16.88 3.75 -29.49
C VAL A 97 -17.87 4.59 -30.30
N ALA A 98 -18.04 5.86 -29.92
CA ALA A 98 -18.45 6.91 -30.82
C ALA A 98 -17.74 8.20 -30.36
N GLY A 99 -16.80 8.66 -31.17
CA GLY A 99 -15.97 9.81 -30.86
C GLY A 99 -16.79 11.09 -30.68
N LYS A 100 -16.41 11.87 -29.67
CA LYS A 100 -16.13 13.30 -29.77
C LYS A 100 -15.72 13.80 -28.40
N SER A 101 -14.73 14.69 -28.42
CA SER A 101 -14.35 15.56 -27.31
C SER A 101 -15.57 16.08 -26.56
N SER A 102 -15.59 15.92 -25.25
CA SER A 102 -16.41 16.75 -24.38
C SER A 102 -15.61 17.11 -23.14
N LYS A 103 -15.32 18.40 -23.02
CA LYS A 103 -14.99 19.04 -21.76
C LYS A 103 -16.17 18.81 -20.82
N THR A 104 -15.91 18.28 -19.64
CA THR A 104 -16.85 18.41 -18.53
C THR A 104 -16.05 18.81 -17.30
N THR A 105 -16.09 20.11 -17.04
CA THR A 105 -15.88 20.70 -15.72
C THR A 105 -17.05 20.26 -14.85
N LEU A 106 -16.76 19.65 -13.69
CA LEU A 106 -17.71 19.53 -12.59
C LEU A 106 -16.98 19.88 -11.30
N THR A 107 -17.37 21.03 -10.76
CA THR A 107 -17.14 21.51 -9.40
C THR A 107 -17.92 20.64 -8.41
N PRO A 108 -17.42 20.48 -7.17
CA PRO A 108 -18.30 20.41 -6.01
C PRO A 108 -18.15 21.67 -5.16
N SER A 109 -19.23 22.43 -5.08
CA SER A 109 -19.50 23.39 -4.01
C SER A 109 -20.48 22.69 -3.08
N GLU A 110 -20.18 22.62 -1.78
CA GLU A 110 -21.10 22.48 -0.63
C GLU A 110 -20.18 22.46 0.61
N GLU A 111 -19.99 23.64 1.23
CA GLU A 111 -20.64 24.03 2.50
C GLU A 111 -20.31 23.07 3.65
N TYR A 112 -19.24 23.38 4.38
CA TYR A 112 -18.96 22.80 5.69
C TYR A 112 -19.68 23.62 6.74
N ALA A 113 -20.69 23.02 7.36
CA ALA A 113 -21.22 23.48 8.63
C ALA A 113 -20.19 23.20 9.73
N ASP A 114 -19.92 24.26 10.50
CA ASP A 114 -19.13 24.30 11.72
C ASP A 114 -19.77 23.43 12.81
N VAL A 115 -18.97 22.54 13.41
CA VAL A 115 -19.27 21.98 14.73
C VAL A 115 -17.95 21.69 15.45
N ASP A 116 -17.62 22.61 16.33
CA ASP A 116 -16.70 22.50 17.46
C ASP A 116 -17.05 21.29 18.34
N TYR A 117 -16.05 20.44 18.59
CA TYR A 117 -16.00 19.54 19.75
C TYR A 117 -14.55 19.41 20.17
N GLN A 118 -14.21 20.11 21.24
CA GLN A 118 -13.13 19.75 22.15
C GLN A 118 -13.53 18.50 22.92
N ASP A 119 -12.69 17.46 22.92
CA ASP A 119 -12.43 16.72 24.15
C ASP A 119 -11.03 16.10 24.12
N GLU A 120 -10.36 16.18 25.26
CA GLU A 120 -8.98 15.77 25.49
C GLU A 120 -8.88 14.29 25.93
N VAL A 121 -7.67 13.73 25.76
CA VAL A 121 -7.12 12.53 26.44
C VAL A 121 -7.76 11.19 25.97
N GLU A 122 -7.03 10.20 25.47
CA GLU A 122 -6.07 9.43 26.25
C GLU A 122 -5.21 8.55 25.35
N THR A 123 -3.90 8.74 25.46
CA THR A 123 -2.86 7.91 24.87
C THR A 123 -2.92 6.52 25.49
N LYS A 124 -3.63 5.58 24.85
CA LYS A 124 -3.51 4.15 25.15
C LYS A 124 -2.54 3.50 24.18
N THR A 125 -1.28 3.53 24.60
CA THR A 125 -0.21 2.61 24.22
C THR A 125 -0.74 1.19 24.39
N LEU A 126 -0.95 0.48 23.28
CA LEU A 126 -1.07 -0.98 23.26
C LEU A 126 0.15 -1.58 22.56
N PRO A 127 0.56 -2.78 22.98
CA PRO A 127 1.94 -3.17 23.11
C PRO A 127 2.59 -3.44 21.76
N GLU A 128 3.85 -3.01 21.67
CA GLU A 128 4.80 -3.39 20.63
C GLU A 128 4.97 -4.92 20.64
N THR A 129 4.14 -5.63 19.88
CA THR A 129 4.64 -6.86 19.26
C THR A 129 5.61 -6.41 18.19
N THR A 130 6.90 -6.47 18.51
CA THR A 130 8.02 -6.17 17.60
C THR A 130 7.93 -7.02 16.34
N ASP A 131 7.16 -6.57 15.36
CA ASP A 131 7.26 -7.00 13.97
C ASP A 131 8.58 -6.44 13.43
N LYS A 132 9.67 -7.14 13.74
CA LYS A 132 11.04 -6.81 13.28
C LYS A 132 11.20 -6.83 11.75
N HIS A 133 10.13 -7.14 11.01
CA HIS A 133 10.09 -7.16 9.54
C HIS A 133 8.98 -6.29 8.96
N SER A 134 8.41 -5.35 9.71
CA SER A 134 7.43 -4.41 9.17
C SER A 134 8.12 -3.27 8.41
N VAL A 135 7.48 -2.81 7.32
CA VAL A 135 7.90 -1.60 6.60
C VAL A 135 7.87 -0.35 7.50
N LYS A 136 7.10 -0.39 8.61
CA LYS A 136 7.10 0.63 9.67
C LYS A 136 8.43 0.72 10.44
N GLY A 137 9.28 -0.31 10.38
CA GLY A 137 10.63 -0.27 10.94
C GLY A 137 11.61 0.56 10.09
N ILE A 138 11.25 0.86 8.83
CA ILE A 138 12.11 1.60 7.89
C ILE A 138 11.72 3.08 7.81
N PHE A 139 10.44 3.41 8.03
CA PHE A 139 9.92 4.77 7.91
C PHE A 139 9.14 5.19 9.15
N ARG A 140 9.28 6.46 9.52
CA ARG A 140 8.47 7.12 10.55
C ARG A 140 7.67 8.25 9.95
N ILE A 141 6.49 8.51 10.50
CA ILE A 141 5.70 9.70 10.22
C ILE A 141 6.13 10.79 11.22
N ASP A 142 6.51 11.95 10.72
CA ASP A 142 6.85 13.14 11.50
C ASP A 142 6.00 14.31 11.00
N GLY A 143 4.87 14.54 11.68
CA GLY A 143 3.78 15.37 11.17
C GLY A 143 3.27 14.84 9.82
N ASP A 144 3.24 15.70 8.80
CA ASP A 144 2.83 15.33 7.44
C ASP A 144 3.95 14.68 6.61
N LYS A 145 5.16 14.58 7.15
CA LYS A 145 6.33 14.11 6.40
C LYS A 145 6.66 12.66 6.74
N THR A 146 7.02 11.90 5.73
CA THR A 146 7.61 10.57 5.92
C THR A 146 9.13 10.69 5.99
N VAL A 147 9.71 10.18 7.06
CA VAL A 147 11.15 10.21 7.33
C VAL A 147 11.70 8.79 7.25
N LEU A 148 12.84 8.62 6.57
CA LEU A 148 13.57 7.37 6.51
C LEU A 148 14.39 7.19 7.79
N THR A 149 14.12 6.15 8.57
CA THR A 149 14.82 5.85 9.83
C THR A 149 15.89 4.77 9.65
N GLU A 150 15.62 3.71 8.89
CA GLU A 150 16.64 2.71 8.56
C GLU A 150 17.27 3.06 7.20
N THR A 151 18.53 3.49 7.25
CA THR A 151 19.28 3.91 6.06
C THR A 151 20.05 2.76 5.40
N ARG A 152 20.21 1.61 6.06
CA ARG A 152 20.99 0.47 5.54
C ARG A 152 20.10 -0.47 4.73
N LEU A 153 19.86 -0.10 3.47
CA LEU A 153 18.93 -0.83 2.61
C LEU A 153 19.55 -2.06 1.92
N LYS A 154 20.78 -2.44 2.30
CA LYS A 154 21.57 -3.54 1.71
C LYS A 154 21.79 -3.33 0.21
N ALA A 155 22.11 -2.09 -0.16
CA ALA A 155 22.25 -1.71 -1.54
C ALA A 155 23.66 -2.04 -2.06
N THR A 156 23.73 -2.30 -3.36
CA THR A 156 25.01 -2.57 -4.04
C THR A 156 25.59 -1.36 -4.76
N SER A 157 24.78 -0.33 -4.97
CA SER A 157 25.15 0.92 -5.64
C SER A 157 24.13 2.01 -5.31
N LYS A 158 24.46 3.27 -5.63
CA LYS A 158 23.53 4.41 -5.51
C LYS A 158 22.20 4.18 -6.26
N LEU A 159 22.28 3.64 -7.48
CA LEU A 159 21.09 3.34 -8.28
C LEU A 159 20.26 2.21 -7.66
N ASP A 160 20.91 1.14 -7.19
CA ASP A 160 20.24 0.03 -6.49
C ASP A 160 19.56 0.52 -5.20
N TYR A 161 20.23 1.40 -4.44
CA TYR A 161 19.65 2.05 -3.28
C TYR A 161 18.39 2.84 -3.65
N GLY A 162 18.45 3.67 -4.69
CA GLY A 162 17.31 4.44 -5.17
C GLY A 162 16.11 3.57 -5.56
N LYS A 163 16.38 2.43 -6.22
CA LYS A 163 15.35 1.43 -6.57
C LYS A 163 14.72 0.82 -5.32
N ARG A 164 15.55 0.37 -4.37
CA ARG A 164 15.13 -0.23 -3.10
C ARG A 164 14.27 0.74 -2.28
N LEU A 165 14.76 1.97 -2.10
CA LEU A 165 14.05 3.04 -1.41
C LEU A 165 12.70 3.33 -2.08
N THR A 166 12.65 3.40 -3.41
CA THR A 166 11.39 3.62 -4.15
C THR A 166 10.37 2.53 -3.86
N CYS A 167 10.76 1.25 -3.99
CA CYS A 167 9.87 0.12 -3.74
C CYS A 167 9.37 0.08 -2.28
N LEU A 168 10.27 0.28 -1.31
CA LEU A 168 9.92 0.28 0.11
C LEU A 168 9.02 1.46 0.49
N PHE A 169 9.29 2.64 -0.05
CA PHE A 169 8.49 3.85 0.22
C PHE A 169 7.06 3.71 -0.31
N LEU A 170 6.89 3.17 -1.52
CA LEU A 170 5.55 2.94 -2.07
C LEU A 170 4.82 1.83 -1.31
N LEU A 171 5.52 0.78 -0.89
CA LEU A 171 4.95 -0.26 -0.02
C LEU A 171 4.48 0.32 1.31
N PHE A 172 5.27 1.23 1.90
CA PHE A 172 4.89 1.96 3.11
C PHE A 172 3.61 2.77 2.89
N LYS A 173 3.53 3.57 1.81
CA LYS A 173 2.34 4.37 1.50
C LYS A 173 1.10 3.53 1.25
N LYS A 174 1.25 2.40 0.55
CA LYS A 174 0.16 1.43 0.38
C LYS A 174 -0.31 0.83 1.71
N SER A 175 0.60 0.56 2.65
CA SER A 175 0.24 0.13 4.01
C SER A 175 -0.55 1.17 4.82
N GLN A 176 -0.50 2.44 4.39
CA GLN A 176 -1.29 3.54 4.94
C GLN A 176 -2.60 3.80 4.15
N GLY A 177 -2.92 2.96 3.15
CA GLY A 177 -4.12 3.09 2.33
C GLY A 177 -3.95 3.93 1.05
N PHE A 178 -2.75 4.42 0.73
CA PHE A 178 -2.49 5.17 -0.50
C PHE A 178 -2.05 4.23 -1.63
N GLU A 179 -2.94 3.90 -2.56
CA GLU A 179 -2.62 3.09 -3.75
C GLU A 179 -1.70 3.83 -4.74
N LYS A 180 -1.86 5.15 -4.86
CA LYS A 180 -1.01 6.01 -5.69
C LYS A 180 -0.62 7.25 -4.91
N ILE A 181 0.59 7.75 -5.17
CA ILE A 181 1.10 8.98 -4.55
C ILE A 181 1.56 9.98 -5.60
N PRO A 182 1.56 11.28 -5.31
CA PRO A 182 2.17 12.28 -6.17
C PRO A 182 3.65 11.98 -6.43
N ARG A 183 4.10 12.13 -7.68
CA ARG A 183 5.50 11.93 -8.06
C ARG A 183 6.44 12.91 -7.35
N SER A 184 5.95 14.09 -7.00
CA SER A 184 6.66 15.09 -6.19
C SER A 184 7.01 14.57 -4.79
N GLU A 185 6.13 13.77 -4.18
CA GLU A 185 6.33 13.20 -2.86
C GLU A 185 7.45 12.15 -2.88
N LEU A 186 7.39 11.21 -3.84
CA LEU A 186 8.49 10.25 -4.07
C LEU A 186 9.81 10.99 -4.35
N THR A 187 9.77 12.03 -5.20
CA THR A 187 10.97 12.81 -5.53
C THR A 187 11.57 13.49 -4.30
N THR A 188 10.74 13.97 -3.37
CA THR A 188 11.19 14.59 -2.12
C THR A 188 11.94 13.57 -1.25
N MET A 189 11.39 12.37 -1.08
CA MET A 189 12.06 11.29 -0.34
C MET A 189 13.40 10.91 -0.98
N LEU A 190 13.45 10.78 -2.31
CA LEU A 190 14.69 10.46 -3.03
C LEU A 190 15.76 11.56 -2.92
N LYS A 191 15.34 12.83 -2.87
CA LYS A 191 16.24 13.98 -2.65
C LYS A 191 16.79 14.02 -1.23
N MET A 192 15.96 13.77 -0.22
CA MET A 192 16.40 13.68 1.17
C MET A 192 17.48 12.60 1.36
N ALA A 193 17.36 11.48 0.64
CA ALA A 193 18.37 10.42 0.63
C ALA A 193 19.56 10.67 -0.33
N SER A 194 19.61 11.84 -1.01
CA SER A 194 20.65 12.20 -1.98
C SER A 194 20.84 11.18 -3.13
N VAL A 195 19.80 10.43 -3.46
CA VAL A 195 19.82 9.40 -4.52
C VAL A 195 19.00 9.75 -5.76
N GLU A 196 18.36 10.91 -5.76
CA GLU A 196 17.68 11.45 -6.94
C GLU A 196 18.70 11.73 -8.06
N ASP A 197 18.61 10.97 -9.16
CA ASP A 197 19.43 11.16 -10.35
C ASP A 197 18.70 10.79 -11.65
N GLY A 198 19.30 11.11 -12.81
CA GLY A 198 18.70 10.86 -14.12
C GLY A 198 18.45 9.38 -14.43
N ASN A 199 19.35 8.49 -14.00
CA ASN A 199 19.24 7.05 -14.23
C ASN A 199 18.08 6.46 -13.43
N LEU A 200 17.92 6.90 -12.18
CA LEU A 200 16.82 6.51 -11.34
C LEU A 200 15.49 7.04 -11.88
N ARG A 201 15.44 8.32 -12.30
CA ARG A 201 14.23 8.88 -12.92
C ARG A 201 13.79 8.12 -14.17
N GLU A 202 14.75 7.77 -15.03
CA GLU A 202 14.49 6.95 -16.21
C GLU A 202 13.97 5.57 -15.82
N TRP A 203 14.61 4.92 -14.85
CA TRP A 203 14.16 3.63 -14.34
C TRP A 203 12.73 3.69 -13.80
N ILE A 204 12.38 4.69 -12.96
CA ILE A 204 11.01 4.85 -12.42
C ILE A 204 9.98 4.95 -13.55
N SER A 205 10.33 5.57 -14.67
CA SER A 205 9.41 5.77 -15.79
C SER A 205 9.31 4.57 -16.74
N LYS A 206 10.30 3.65 -16.75
CA LYS A 206 10.44 2.59 -17.78
C LYS A 206 10.53 1.17 -17.23
N ASN A 207 10.03 0.90 -16.02
CA ASN A 207 10.06 -0.43 -15.42
C ASN A 207 8.64 -1.04 -15.31
N ASN A 208 8.57 -2.34 -15.02
CA ASN A 208 7.32 -3.10 -14.84
C ASN A 208 6.91 -3.29 -13.38
N LEU A 209 7.66 -2.73 -12.43
CA LEU A 209 7.35 -2.77 -10.99
C LEU A 209 6.42 -1.62 -10.58
N LEU A 210 6.47 -0.51 -11.32
CA LEU A 210 5.78 0.74 -11.01
C LEU A 210 4.95 1.21 -12.19
N LEU A 211 3.81 1.83 -11.91
CA LEU A 211 3.09 2.65 -12.87
C LEU A 211 3.40 4.12 -12.59
N SER A 212 3.97 4.83 -13.56
CA SER A 212 4.25 6.26 -13.46
C SER A 212 3.54 7.04 -14.58
N LYS A 213 2.33 7.54 -14.30
CA LYS A 213 1.50 8.31 -15.24
C LYS A 213 0.80 9.48 -14.54
N ASN A 214 0.48 10.53 -15.30
CA ASN A 214 -0.33 11.67 -14.85
C ASN A 214 0.18 12.31 -13.53
N ASN A 215 1.49 12.43 -13.37
CA ASN A 215 2.14 12.96 -12.16
C ASN A 215 1.94 12.12 -10.88
N PHE A 216 1.44 10.89 -11.01
CA PHE A 216 1.35 9.92 -9.93
C PHE A 216 2.29 8.74 -10.18
N VAL A 217 2.63 8.06 -9.09
CA VAL A 217 3.33 6.80 -9.08
C VAL A 217 2.61 5.80 -8.18
N GLU A 218 2.52 4.56 -8.65
CA GLU A 218 1.84 3.45 -7.99
C GLU A 218 2.74 2.21 -8.06
N LEU A 219 2.68 1.38 -7.01
CA LEU A 219 3.40 0.12 -6.91
C LEU A 219 2.51 -1.00 -7.49
N LEU A 220 2.98 -1.67 -8.54
CA LEU A 220 2.29 -2.81 -9.13
C LEU A 220 2.62 -4.10 -8.36
N LEU A 221 1.82 -5.16 -8.57
CA LEU A 221 2.02 -6.45 -7.91
C LEU A 221 3.47 -7.01 -8.01
N PRO A 222 4.15 -7.01 -9.18
CA PRO A 222 5.56 -7.43 -9.24
C PRO A 222 6.49 -6.54 -8.41
N GLY A 223 6.15 -5.25 -8.27
CA GLY A 223 6.84 -4.31 -7.41
C GLY A 223 6.62 -4.59 -5.92
N GLU A 224 5.43 -5.01 -5.52
CA GLU A 224 5.13 -5.42 -4.14
C GLU A 224 5.93 -6.66 -3.73
N GLU A 225 5.98 -7.68 -4.58
CA GLU A 225 6.79 -8.88 -4.36
C GLU A 225 8.27 -8.52 -4.21
N ARG A 226 8.77 -7.64 -5.10
CA ARG A 226 10.14 -7.13 -5.01
C ARG A 226 10.37 -6.35 -3.72
N ALA A 227 9.42 -5.50 -3.31
CA ALA A 227 9.51 -4.69 -2.10
C ALA A 227 9.53 -5.57 -0.83
N LYS A 228 8.68 -6.60 -0.77
CA LYS A 228 8.66 -7.58 0.34
C LYS A 228 9.97 -8.35 0.43
N LYS A 229 10.53 -8.77 -0.72
CA LYS A 229 11.86 -9.39 -0.75
C LYS A 229 12.95 -8.44 -0.24
N ILE A 230 12.95 -7.18 -0.69
CA ILE A 230 13.89 -6.17 -0.20
C ILE A 230 13.72 -5.99 1.32
N LEU A 231 12.49 -5.93 1.82
CA LEU A 231 12.18 -5.79 3.25
C LEU A 231 12.79 -6.94 4.08
N THR A 232 12.71 -8.18 3.59
CA THR A 232 13.38 -9.32 4.23
C THR A 232 14.91 -9.18 4.20
N GLU A 233 15.48 -8.69 3.09
CA GLU A 233 16.92 -8.48 2.96
C GLU A 233 17.43 -7.39 3.93
N VAL A 234 16.67 -6.30 4.13
CA VAL A 234 17.04 -5.17 5.01
C VAL A 234 17.34 -5.64 6.44
N PHE A 235 16.49 -6.51 6.98
CA PHE A 235 16.62 -7.01 8.34
C PHE A 235 17.47 -8.29 8.46
N ASP A 236 18.04 -8.78 7.35
CA ASP A 236 18.97 -9.91 7.38
C ASP A 236 20.37 -9.43 7.78
N SER A 237 20.89 -10.01 8.87
CA SER A 237 22.23 -9.72 9.39
C SER A 237 23.35 -10.35 8.54
N ASN A 238 23.03 -11.35 7.72
CA ASN A 238 24.00 -12.04 6.87
C ASN A 238 24.29 -11.30 5.56
N ILE A 239 23.45 -10.33 5.20
CA ILE A 239 23.62 -9.54 3.98
C ILE A 239 24.40 -8.27 4.35
N PRO A 240 25.63 -8.07 3.83
CA PRO A 240 26.38 -6.85 4.07
C PRO A 240 25.81 -5.70 3.23
N ASP A 241 25.89 -4.48 3.76
CA ASP A 241 25.65 -3.29 2.95
C ASP A 241 26.89 -2.98 2.12
N LYS A 242 26.74 -2.86 0.80
CA LYS A 242 27.86 -2.57 -0.12
C LYS A 242 27.87 -1.10 -0.54
N TRP A 243 26.82 -0.36 -0.22
CA TRP A 243 26.71 1.05 -0.51
C TRP A 243 25.85 1.75 0.55
N GLU A 244 26.37 2.80 1.16
CA GLU A 244 25.68 3.55 2.21
C GLU A 244 25.39 4.99 1.77
N MET A 245 24.32 5.57 2.34
CA MET A 245 23.97 6.98 2.12
C MET A 245 25.15 7.90 2.46
N GLY A 246 25.48 8.84 1.57
CA GLY A 246 26.65 9.72 1.73
C GLY A 246 27.96 9.15 1.20
N SER A 247 27.98 7.90 0.71
CA SER A 247 29.16 7.34 0.05
C SER A 247 29.53 8.13 -1.20
N VAL A 248 30.63 8.87 -1.15
CA VAL A 248 31.26 9.45 -2.33
C VAL A 248 31.85 8.33 -3.18
N SER A 249 31.37 8.21 -4.42
CA SER A 249 31.96 7.31 -5.40
C SER A 249 33.45 7.60 -5.56
N LYS A 250 34.32 6.61 -5.30
CA LYS A 250 35.75 6.72 -5.62
C LYS A 250 35.89 7.17 -7.07
N ALA A 251 36.48 8.35 -7.28
CA ALA A 251 36.67 8.94 -8.59
C ALA A 251 37.38 7.94 -9.51
N GLY A 252 36.70 7.51 -10.58
CA GLY A 252 37.16 6.43 -11.43
C GLY A 252 37.00 6.73 -12.91
N ARG A 253 37.93 7.51 -13.47
CA ARG A 253 38.76 7.24 -14.67
C ARG A 253 39.32 8.54 -15.24
N LYS A 254 40.65 8.60 -15.40
CA LYS A 254 41.35 9.67 -16.14
C LYS A 254 40.72 9.83 -17.54
N PRO A 255 40.52 11.06 -18.04
CA PRO A 255 40.06 11.28 -19.40
C PRO A 255 41.03 10.62 -20.38
N LYS A 256 40.50 9.79 -21.29
CA LYS A 256 41.25 9.30 -22.45
C LYS A 256 41.58 10.53 -23.29
N GLY A 257 42.87 10.86 -23.38
CA GLY A 257 43.37 12.04 -24.08
C GLY A 257 42.79 12.13 -25.50
N LYS A 258 42.20 13.28 -25.83
CA LYS A 258 42.02 13.71 -27.22
C LYS A 258 43.42 13.87 -27.80
N ASN A 259 43.82 12.99 -28.72
CA ASN A 259 44.91 13.33 -29.64
C ASN A 259 44.43 14.51 -30.47
N GLY A 260 44.92 15.70 -30.13
CA GLY A 260 44.86 16.86 -30.99
C GLY A 260 45.83 16.64 -32.14
N ASN A 261 45.34 16.62 -33.37
CA ASN A 261 46.17 16.91 -34.52
C ASN A 261 45.98 18.40 -34.84
N LYS A 262 46.86 19.23 -34.28
CA LYS A 262 47.16 20.56 -34.79
C LYS A 262 48.61 20.49 -35.23
N GLU A 263 48.82 20.42 -36.53
CA GLU A 263 50.05 20.88 -37.14
C GLU A 263 49.64 21.97 -38.13
N SER A 264 49.91 23.20 -37.72
CA SER A 264 49.82 24.41 -38.52
C SER A 264 51.20 25.04 -38.46
N ASP A 265 51.88 25.10 -39.60
CA ASP A 265 52.64 26.25 -40.10
C ASP A 265 53.52 25.79 -41.27
N ASN A 266 53.97 26.59 -42.22
CA ASN A 266 53.52 27.80 -42.91
C ASN A 266 54.67 28.07 -43.91
N GLN A 267 54.33 28.37 -45.16
CA GLN A 267 55.09 29.15 -46.17
C GLN A 267 56.64 29.14 -46.22
N LYS A 268 57.20 28.93 -47.44
CA LYS A 268 57.82 29.97 -48.31
C LYS A 268 59.10 29.49 -49.03
N ALA A 269 59.03 29.36 -50.35
CA ALA A 269 59.98 29.86 -51.36
C ALA A 269 59.36 29.68 -52.75
#